data_AF-A0A8S3C5F2-F1
#
_entry.id   AF-A0A8S3C5F2-F1
#
_cell.length_a   1.000
_cell.length_b   1.000
_cell.length_c   1.000
_cell.angle_alpha   90.00
_cell.angle_beta   90.00
_cell.angle_gamma   90.00
#
_symmetry.space_group_name_H-M   'P 1'
#
loop_
_entity.id
_entity.type
_entity.pdbx_description
1 polymer ?
#
loop_
_entity_poly.entity_id
_entity_poly.type
_entity_poly.pdbx_seq_one_letter_code
_entity_poly.pdbx_strand_id
1 'polypeptide(L)' 'LSADQGYVEGQLMLGIMYYKGEGVKRDYKMAIKCFQAASQSGHALGYYNLGQMHATGTGVLRSCTTATELFKNVAERGKW' A
#
# COMPACT_ATOMS: atom_id res chain seq x y z
N LEU A 1 10.39 8.10 18.51
CA LEU A 1 9.70 7.19 17.57
C LEU A 1 8.78 7.92 16.57
N SER A 2 8.86 9.24 16.38
CA SER A 2 7.86 9.99 15.58
C SER A 2 8.33 10.45 14.19
N ALA A 3 9.64 10.60 13.95
CA ALA A 3 10.13 11.05 12.63
C ALA A 3 9.88 9.99 11.54
N ASP A 4 10.09 8.71 11.87
CA ASP A 4 9.88 7.61 10.93
C ASP A 4 8.40 7.40 10.58
N GLN A 5 7.48 7.63 11.53
CA GLN A 5 6.05 7.51 11.29
C GLN A 5 5.53 8.59 10.32
N GLY A 6 5.99 9.85 10.49
CA GLY A 6 5.64 10.93 9.57
C GLY A 6 6.20 10.72 8.16
N TYR A 7 7.39 10.14 8.06
CA TYR A 7 7.99 9.76 6.77
C TYR A 7 7.17 8.67 6.06
N VAL A 8 6.73 7.65 6.80
CA VAL A 8 5.93 6.53 6.26
C VAL A 8 4.53 6.98 5.83
N GLU A 9 3.86 7.83 6.60
CA GLU A 9 2.56 8.39 6.19
C GLU A 9 2.68 9.25 4.93
N GLY A 10 3.74 10.05 4.81
CA GLY A 10 4.02 10.84 3.60
C GLY A 10 4.20 9.94 2.37
N GLN A 11 4.95 8.84 2.51
CA GLN A 11 5.11 7.84 1.44
C GLN A 11 3.78 7.16 1.09
N LEU A 12 2.96 6.81 2.08
CA LEU A 12 1.64 6.22 1.85
C LEU A 12 0.76 7.18 1.04
N MET A 13 0.71 8.45 1.42
CA MET A 13 -0.10 9.46 0.73
C MET A 13 0.40 9.71 -0.69
N LEU A 14 1.72 9.77 -0.89
CA LEU A 14 2.31 9.88 -2.23
C LEU A 14 1.94 8.66 -3.10
N GLY A 15 1.92 7.46 -2.52
CA GLY A 15 1.46 6.25 -3.20
C GLY A 15 -0.01 6.34 -3.62
N ILE A 16 -0.88 6.90 -2.76
CA ILE A 16 -2.30 7.14 -3.07
C ILE A 16 -2.43 8.16 -4.22
N MET A 17 -1.65 9.24 -4.19
CA MET A 17 -1.64 10.24 -5.27
C MET A 17 -1.22 9.62 -6.61
N TYR A 18 -0.19 8.77 -6.63
CA TYR A 18 0.20 8.03 -7.84
C TYR A 18 -0.85 7.01 -8.29
N TYR A 19 -1.54 6.36 -7.36
CA TYR A 19 -2.60 5.41 -7.67
C TYR A 19 -3.81 6.09 -8.32
N LYS A 20 -4.24 7.23 -7.77
CA LYS A 20 -5.39 7.99 -8.27
C LYS A 20 -5.05 8.90 -9.45
N GLY A 21 -3.80 9.35 -9.55
CA GLY A 21 -3.39 10.41 -10.47
C GLY A 21 -3.80 11.80 -10.00
N GLU A 22 -3.87 12.04 -8.68
CA GLU A 22 -4.21 13.34 -8.09
C GLU A 22 -2.93 14.18 -7.96
N GLY A 23 -2.85 15.33 -8.63
CA GLY A 23 -1.68 16.21 -8.59
C GLY A 23 -0.40 15.65 -9.25
N VAL A 24 -0.39 14.37 -9.62
CA VAL A 24 0.67 13.68 -10.36
C VAL A 24 0.08 12.80 -11.45
N LYS A 25 0.85 12.48 -12.48
CA LYS A 25 0.43 11.50 -13.48
C LYS A 25 0.23 10.14 -12.82
N ARG A 26 -0.88 9.48 -13.11
CA ARG A 26 -1.17 8.13 -12.60
C ARG A 26 -0.04 7.17 -12.97
N ASP A 27 0.58 6.58 -11.96
CA ASP A 27 1.67 5.62 -12.10
C ASP A 27 1.55 4.53 -11.04
N TYR A 28 1.00 3.39 -11.44
CA TYR A 28 0.81 2.28 -10.53
C TYR A 28 2.13 1.65 -10.07
N LYS A 29 3.22 1.74 -10.84
CA LYS A 29 4.52 1.22 -10.41
C LYS A 29 5.07 2.03 -9.25
N MET A 30 4.93 3.35 -9.30
CA MET A 30 5.31 4.22 -8.19
C MET A 30 4.40 4.03 -6.99
N ALA A 31 3.08 3.88 -7.20
CA ALA A 31 2.15 3.56 -6.12
C ALA A 31 2.54 2.27 -5.37
N ILE A 32 2.86 1.20 -6.11
CA ILE A 32 3.31 -0.09 -5.54
C ILE A 32 4.59 0.11 -4.71
N LYS A 33 5.58 0.84 -5.23
CA LYS A 33 6.83 1.10 -4.49
C LYS A 33 6.57 1.82 -3.16
N CYS A 34 5.70 2.83 -3.18
CA CYS A 34 5.33 3.57 -1.97
C CYS A 34 4.58 2.67 -0.96
N PHE A 35 3.62 1.85 -1.42
CA PHE A 35 2.90 0.94 -0.53
C PHE A 35 3.80 -0.19 0.00
N GLN A 36 4.76 -0.67 -0.80
CA GLN A 36 5.78 -1.62 -0.36
C GLN A 36 6.65 -1.02 0.74
N ALA A 37 7.16 0.20 0.56
CA ALA A 37 7.93 0.88 1.58
C ALA A 37 7.12 1.04 2.89
N ALA A 38 5.87 1.50 2.79
CA ALA A 38 4.99 1.64 3.95
C ALA A 38 4.72 0.28 4.64
N SER A 39 4.53 -0.79 3.87
CA SER A 39 4.33 -2.14 4.42
C SER A 39 5.58 -2.68 5.12
N GLN A 40 6.78 -2.41 4.59
CA GLN A 40 8.06 -2.81 5.19
C GLN A 40 8.31 -2.09 6.52
N SER A 41 7.86 -0.85 6.66
CA SER A 41 7.86 -0.12 7.93
C SER A 41 6.80 -0.59 8.92
N GLY A 42 6.02 -1.63 8.59
CA GLY A 42 4.99 -2.20 9.45
C GLY A 42 3.64 -1.49 9.37
N HIS A 43 3.46 -0.52 8.47
CA HIS A 43 2.22 0.25 8.37
C HIS A 43 1.11 -0.60 7.73
N ALA A 44 0.03 -0.84 8.47
CA ALA A 44 -1.08 -1.71 8.03
C ALA A 44 -1.71 -1.24 6.71
N LEU A 45 -1.86 0.08 6.50
CA LEU A 45 -2.39 0.63 5.25
C LEU A 45 -1.53 0.33 4.02
N GLY A 46 -0.21 0.13 4.16
CA GLY A 46 0.64 -0.29 3.05
C GLY A 46 0.27 -1.69 2.55
N TYR A 47 0.08 -2.63 3.48
CA TYR A 47 -0.39 -3.98 3.16
C TYR A 47 -1.81 -3.98 2.58
N TYR A 48 -2.72 -3.14 3.13
CA TYR A 48 -4.09 -3.03 2.62
C TYR A 48 -4.13 -2.56 1.16
N ASN A 49 -3.42 -1.48 0.83
CA ASN A 49 -3.39 -0.95 -0.53
C ASN A 49 -2.75 -1.93 -1.53
N LEU A 50 -1.68 -2.63 -1.15
CA LEU A 50 -1.12 -3.70 -1.97
C LEU A 50 -2.11 -4.85 -2.18
N GLY A 51 -2.81 -5.27 -1.13
CA GLY A 51 -3.83 -6.31 -1.20
C GLY A 51 -4.94 -5.94 -2.18
N GLN A 52 -5.40 -4.69 -2.12
CA GLN A 52 -6.39 -4.16 -3.05
C GLN A 52 -5.89 -4.18 -4.50
N MET A 53 -4.66 -3.72 -4.76
CA MET A 53 -4.07 -3.73 -6.10
C MET A 53 -3.96 -5.15 -6.67
N HIS A 54 -3.58 -6.14 -5.84
CA HIS A 54 -3.56 -7.55 -6.25
C HIS A 54 -4.96 -8.14 -6.47
N ALA A 55 -5.95 -7.73 -5.69
CA ALA A 55 -7.33 -8.19 -5.83
C ALA A 55 -7.97 -7.68 -7.14
N THR A 56 -7.71 -6.42 -7.49
CA THR A 56 -8.26 -5.77 -8.70
C THR A 56 -7.39 -6.00 -9.95
N GLY A 57 -6.12 -6.39 -9.79
CA GLY A 57 -5.15 -6.45 -10.89
C GLY A 57 -4.71 -5.08 -11.39
N THR A 58 -4.73 -4.06 -10.53
CA THR A 58 -4.38 -2.69 -10.90
C THR A 58 -2.87 -2.50 -10.80
N GLY A 59 -2.18 -2.38 -11.94
CA GLY A 59 -0.72 -2.18 -11.98
C GLY A 59 0.13 -3.42 -11.65
N VAL A 60 -0.51 -4.50 -11.22
CA VAL A 60 0.08 -5.83 -10.98
C VAL A 60 -0.79 -6.89 -11.63
N LEU A 61 -0.24 -8.09 -11.82
CA LEU A 61 -1.05 -9.25 -12.19
C LEU A 61 -2.04 -9.54 -11.06
N ARG A 62 -3.32 -9.70 -11.42
CA ARG A 62 -4.38 -10.02 -10.48
C ARG A 62 -4.06 -11.36 -9.79
N SER A 63 -4.06 -11.35 -8.47
CA SER A 63 -3.79 -12.53 -7.65
C SER A 63 -4.63 -12.48 -6.38
N CYS A 64 -5.71 -13.27 -6.35
CA CYS A 64 -6.58 -13.34 -5.19
C CYS A 64 -5.87 -13.98 -3.98
N THR A 65 -4.97 -14.94 -4.22
CA THR A 65 -4.19 -15.60 -3.15
C THR A 65 -3.29 -14.60 -2.44
N THR A 66 -2.50 -13.84 -3.21
CA THR A 66 -1.63 -12.79 -2.66
C THR A 66 -2.45 -11.71 -1.95
N ALA A 67 -3.59 -11.30 -2.51
CA ALA A 67 -4.48 -10.34 -1.86
C ALA A 67 -5.00 -10.85 -0.51
N THR A 68 -5.45 -12.12 -0.43
CA THR A 68 -5.93 -12.71 0.83
C THR A 68 -4.85 -12.79 1.90
N GLU A 69 -3.61 -13.11 1.53
CA GLU A 69 -2.48 -13.14 2.48
C GLU A 69 -2.14 -11.74 3.01
N LEU A 70 -2.18 -10.73 2.13
CA LEU A 70 -1.95 -9.33 2.52
C LEU A 70 -3.06 -8.83 3.45
N PHE A 71 -4.33 -9.11 3.14
CA PHE A 71 -5.44 -8.71 4.00
C PHE A 71 -5.47 -9.47 5.33
N LYS A 72 -5.07 -10.74 5.34
CA LYS A 72 -4.91 -11.51 6.58
C LYS A 72 -3.85 -10.88 7.48
N ASN A 73 -2.70 -10.48 6.92
CA ASN A 73 -1.68 -9.75 7.66
C ASN A 73 -2.22 -8.44 8.26
N VAL A 74 -3.05 -7.70 7.52
CA VAL A 74 -3.71 -6.48 8.04
C VAL A 74 -4.65 -6.82 9.19
N ALA A 75 -5.49 -7.83 9.04
CA ALA A 75 -6.47 -8.23 10.06
C ALA A 75 -5.79 -8.75 11.35
N GLU A 76 -4.70 -9.49 11.23
CA GLU A 76 -3.96 -10.03 12.37
C GLU A 76 -3.15 -8.98 13.12
N ARG A 77 -2.64 -7.96 12.41
CA ARG A 77 -1.91 -6.82 12.99
C ARG A 77 -2.84 -5.69 13.46
N GLY A 78 -4.07 -5.65 12.98
CA GLY A 78 -5.09 -4.66 13.30
C GLY A 78 -5.82 -4.92 14.62
N LYS A 79 -5.11 -5.24 15.70
CA LYS A 79 -5.68 -5.03 17.05
C LYS A 79 -5.75 -3.52 17.27
N TRP A 80 -6.98 -3.00 17.32
CA TRP A 80 -7.35 -1.62 17.63
C TRP A 80 -6.79 -1.16 18.97
#